data_AF-A0A7L1K3C6-F1
#
_entry.id   AF-A0A7L1K3C6-F1
#
_cell.length_a   1.000
_cell.length_b   1.000
_cell.length_c   1.000
_cell.angle_alpha   90.00
_cell.angle_beta   90.00
_cell.angle_gamma   90.00
#
_symmetry.space_group_name_H-M   'P 1'
#
loop_
_entity.id
_entity.type
_entity.pdbx_description
1 polymer ?
#
loop_
_entity_poly.entity_id
_entity_poly.type
_entity_poly.pdbx_seq_one_letter_code
_entity_poly.pdbx_strand_id
1 'polypeptide(L)' 'MGILWFILIFISLTSHGDTHGPDSCNHEGGLCRIGNCVSGEYLASYCFEPIILCCKNMSPPATKS' A
#
# COMPACT_ATOMS: atom_id res chain seq x y z
N MET A 1 1.02 -31.38 20.95
CA MET A 1 1.36 -30.48 19.83
C MET A 1 0.12 -29.79 19.23
N GLY A 2 -0.89 -29.39 20.02
CA GLY A 2 -2.07 -28.71 19.47
C GLY A 2 -1.95 -27.18 19.54
N ILE A 3 -1.46 -26.68 20.67
CA ILE A 3 -1.42 -25.24 21.00
C ILE A 3 -0.49 -24.45 20.06
N LEU A 4 0.65 -25.03 19.69
CA LEU A 4 1.62 -24.39 18.80
C LEU A 4 1.02 -24.09 17.41
N TRP A 5 0.13 -24.95 16.93
CA TRP A 5 -0.55 -24.77 15.64
C TRP A 5 -1.53 -23.61 15.70
N PHE A 6 -2.32 -23.49 16.77
CA PHE A 6 -3.20 -22.34 16.96
C PHE A 6 -2.42 -21.04 16.96
N ILE A 7 -1.28 -20.97 17.65
CA ILE A 7 -0.42 -19.78 17.69
C ILE A 7 0.06 -19.39 16.28
N LEU A 8 0.50 -20.36 15.47
CA LEU A 8 0.94 -20.10 14.08
C LEU A 8 -0.21 -19.60 13.18
N ILE A 9 -1.43 -20.12 13.39
CA ILE A 9 -2.64 -19.66 12.68
C ILE A 9 -2.94 -18.21 13.05
N PHE A 10 -2.91 -17.86 14.35
CA PHE A 10 -3.13 -16.49 14.80
C PHE A 10 -2.08 -15.53 14.26
N ILE A 11 -0.80 -15.90 14.29
CA ILE A 11 0.28 -15.08 13.73
C ILE A 11 0.03 -14.84 12.24
N SER A 12 -0.32 -15.87 11.47
CA SER A 12 -0.61 -15.75 10.03
C SER A 12 -1.83 -14.86 9.75
N LEU A 13 -2.89 -14.97 10.56
CA LEU A 13 -4.05 -14.08 10.46
C LEU A 13 -3.72 -12.63 10.83
N THR A 14 -2.83 -12.40 11.79
CA THR A 14 -2.37 -11.05 12.14
C THR A 14 -1.32 -10.50 11.19
N SER A 15 -0.64 -11.37 10.44
CA SER A 15 0.56 -11.02 9.67
C SER A 15 0.28 -10.57 8.23
N HIS A 16 -0.92 -10.78 7.68
CA HIS A 16 -1.20 -10.42 6.28
C HIS A 16 -2.50 -9.64 6.13
N GLY A 17 -2.50 -8.40 6.61
CA GLY A 17 -2.71 -7.31 5.66
C GLY A 17 -1.31 -6.86 5.28
N ASP A 18 -0.98 -6.81 4.00
CA ASP A 18 0.26 -6.19 3.55
C ASP A 18 0.20 -4.71 3.98
N THR A 19 0.67 -4.41 5.20
CA THR A 19 0.62 -3.07 5.78
C THR A 19 1.75 -2.26 5.16
N HIS A 20 1.79 -2.18 3.84
CA HIS A 20 2.21 -0.98 3.16
C HIS A 20 1.13 0.08 3.47
N GLY A 21 1.11 0.51 4.73
CA GLY A 21 0.18 1.51 5.21
C GLY A 21 0.34 2.80 4.40
N PRO A 22 -0.59 3.74 4.53
CA PRO A 22 -0.56 5.02 3.81
C PRO A 22 0.77 5.78 3.94
N ASP A 23 1.55 5.50 5.01
CA ASP A 23 2.88 6.05 5.22
C ASP A 23 3.90 5.65 4.16
N SER A 24 3.80 4.44 3.59
CA SER A 24 4.66 4.00 2.48
C SER A 24 4.36 4.81 1.22
N CYS A 25 3.08 4.99 0.90
CA CYS A 25 2.65 5.79 -0.25
C CYS A 25 3.11 7.24 -0.13
N ASN A 26 2.92 7.86 1.04
CA ASN A 26 3.31 9.24 1.29
C ASN A 26 4.84 9.44 1.26
N HIS A 27 5.63 8.49 1.79
CA HIS A 27 7.09 8.57 1.74
C HIS A 27 7.65 8.57 0.32
N GLU A 28 7.00 7.86 -0.60
CA GLU A 28 7.41 7.82 -1.99
C GLU A 28 6.81 8.96 -2.84
N GLY A 29 6.22 9.98 -2.20
CA GLY A 29 5.61 11.13 -2.86
C GLY A 29 4.25 10.86 -3.51
N GLY A 30 3.58 9.77 -3.13
CA GLY A 30 2.21 9.47 -3.50
C GLY A 30 1.19 10.03 -2.51
N LEU A 31 -0.08 10.00 -2.89
CA LEU A 31 -1.23 10.36 -2.07
C LEU A 31 -2.26 9.24 -2.08
N CYS A 32 -2.80 8.91 -0.91
CA CYS A 32 -3.87 7.92 -0.80
C CYS A 32 -5.22 8.51 -1.19
N ARG A 33 -5.92 7.88 -2.13
CA ARG A 33 -7.25 8.30 -2.60
C ARG A 33 -8.24 7.14 -2.56
N ILE A 34 -9.48 7.44 -2.21
CA ILE A 34 -10.57 6.48 -2.22
C ILE A 34 -11.13 6.33 -3.64
N GLY A 35 -11.29 5.10 -4.12
CA GLY A 35 -12.03 4.79 -5.36
C GLY A 35 -11.27 4.99 -6.68
N ASN A 36 -10.67 6.16 -6.96
CA ASN A 36 -9.86 6.36 -8.17
C ASN A 36 -8.77 7.43 -8.02
N CYS A 37 -7.74 7.36 -8.84
CA CYS A 37 -6.74 8.42 -9.00
C CYS A 37 -7.26 9.57 -9.87
N VAL A 38 -6.73 10.78 -9.65
CA VAL A 38 -7.12 11.96 -10.43
C VAL A 38 -6.38 11.96 -11.77
N SER A 39 -6.95 12.62 -12.79
CA SER A 39 -6.30 12.76 -14.09
C SER A 39 -4.91 13.39 -13.97
N GLY A 40 -3.88 12.70 -14.46
CA GLY A 40 -2.47 13.08 -14.31
C GLY A 40 -1.71 12.31 -13.21
N GLU A 41 -2.42 11.50 -12.43
CA GLU A 41 -1.86 10.53 -11.50
C GLU A 41 -1.98 9.09 -12.06
N TYR A 42 -1.10 8.20 -11.63
CA TYR A 42 -1.22 6.75 -11.86
C TYR A 42 -1.37 5.99 -10.56
N LEU A 43 -2.02 4.83 -10.66
CA LEU A 43 -2.08 3.85 -9.59
C LEU A 43 -0.69 3.21 -9.40
N ALA A 44 -0.05 3.46 -8.27
CA ALA A 44 1.24 2.87 -7.94
C ALA A 44 1.11 1.62 -7.05
N SER A 45 0.20 1.65 -6.07
CA SER A 45 -0.09 0.55 -5.13
C SER A 45 -1.44 0.79 -4.43
N TYR A 46 -1.76 0.03 -3.38
CA TYR A 46 -2.90 0.26 -2.49
C TYR A 46 -2.41 0.71 -1.11
N CYS A 47 -3.03 1.74 -0.53
CA CYS A 47 -2.83 2.07 0.88
C CYS A 47 -3.72 1.21 1.80
N PHE A 48 -4.86 0.76 1.26
CA PHE A 48 -5.73 -0.22 1.87
C PHE A 48 -6.45 -0.97 0.76
N GLU A 49 -6.03 -2.21 0.52
CA GLU A 49 -6.57 -3.03 -0.54
C GLU A 49 -8.06 -3.38 -0.27
N PRO A 50 -8.95 -3.35 -1.28
CA PRO A 50 -8.82 -2.76 -2.62
C PRO A 50 -9.35 -1.31 -2.75
N ILE A 51 -9.74 -0.68 -1.64
CA ILE A 51 -10.62 0.51 -1.64
C ILE A 51 -9.80 1.82 -1.68
N ILE A 52 -8.65 1.85 -1.01
CA ILE A 52 -7.78 3.03 -0.94
C ILE A 52 -6.54 2.81 -1.81
N LEU A 53 -6.46 3.58 -2.88
CA LEU A 53 -5.43 3.54 -3.91
C LEU A 53 -4.30 4.50 -3.54
N CYS A 54 -3.06 4.10 -3.76
CA CYS A 54 -1.91 4.99 -3.75
C CYS A 54 -1.71 5.60 -5.14
N CYS A 55 -1.97 6.89 -5.27
CA CYS A 55 -1.88 7.63 -6.51
C CYS A 55 -0.63 8.49 -6.52
N LYS A 56 0.20 8.37 -7.56
CA LYS A 56 1.41 9.19 -7.75
C LYS A 56 1.25 10.08 -8.96
N ASN A 57 1.76 11.31 -8.89
CA ASN A 57 1.84 12.18 -10.06
C ASN A 57 2.76 11.54 -11.10
N MET A 58 2.41 11.68 -12.38
CA MET A 58 3.36 11.52 -13.48
C MET A 58 4.39 12.66 -13.42
N SER A 59 5.31 12.63 -12.45
CA SER A 59 6.50 13.45 -12.57
C SER A 59 7.31 12.90 -13.74
N PRO A 60 7.78 13.73 -14.68
CA PRO A 60 8.84 13.31 -15.58
C PRO A 60 10.01 12.77 -14.74
N PRO A 61 10.70 11.71 -15.19
CA PRO A 61 11.84 11.18 -14.46
C PRO A 61 12.80 12.34 -14.22
N ALA A 62 13.12 12.60 -12.94
CA ALA A 62 14.14 13.57 -12.61
C ALA A 62 15.41 13.13 -13.37
N THR A 63 15.75 13.87 -14.43
CA THR A 63 17.07 13.78 -15.03
C THR A 63 18.04 14.08 -13.91
N LYS A 64 18.69 13.03 -13.41
CA LYS A 64 19.84 13.15 -12.52
C LYS A 64 20.91 13.85 -13.35
N SER A 65 21.04 15.17 -13.18
CA SER A 65 22.12 15.96 -13.79
C SER A 65 23.43 15.69 -13.07
#